data_AF-E0WEG1-F1
#
_entry.id   AF-E0WEG1-F1
#
_cell.length_a   1.000
_cell.length_b   1.000
_cell.length_c   1.000
_cell.angle_alpha   90.00
_cell.angle_beta   90.00
_cell.angle_gamma   90.00
#
_symmetry.space_group_name_H-M   'P 1'
#
loop_
_entity.id
_entity.type
_entity.pdbx_description
1 polymer ?
#
loop_
_entity_poly.entity_id
_entity_poly.type
_entity_poly.pdbx_seq_one_letter_code
_entity_poly.pdbx_strand_id
1 'polypeptide(L)'
;MEANQQKKILIGVGSVVGALVLYLILAWSISFWPFSSKSKQQIFTDEFSKITFDTEVAETNAIFNKTLPADRIKYFKEDFMAKKVNKLVEWADQLIEPKITEGDKKASFDLAFESLGKIKVNQELLAKHDESFLKADTNKTAVQNEIKIIIEEYPKFKTQIKTALDLK
;
A
#
# COMPACT_ATOMS: atom_id res chain seq x y z
N MET A 1 -75.91 10.28 13.55
CA MET A 1 -74.82 11.26 13.42
C MET A 1 -73.54 10.60 13.90
N GLU A 2 -72.42 10.92 13.25
CA GLU A 2 -71.03 10.52 13.52
C GLU A 2 -70.69 9.07 13.12
N ALA A 3 -70.28 8.78 11.88
CA ALA A 3 -69.08 9.19 11.14
C ALA A 3 -67.76 8.56 11.63
N ASN A 4 -67.50 7.35 11.13
CA ASN A 4 -66.29 7.01 10.36
C ASN A 4 -64.96 7.62 10.85
N GLN A 5 -64.25 6.90 11.73
CA GLN A 5 -62.81 7.06 11.95
C GLN A 5 -61.99 5.91 11.34
N GLN A 6 -62.32 5.49 10.11
CA GLN A 6 -61.31 4.90 9.23
C GLN A 6 -60.76 6.00 8.32
N LYS A 7 -59.72 6.71 8.77
CA LYS A 7 -58.84 7.46 7.88
C LYS A 7 -57.51 7.75 8.56
N LYS A 8 -56.45 7.56 7.78
CA LYS A 8 -55.04 7.93 8.01
C LYS A 8 -54.17 6.84 8.64
N ILE A 9 -53.71 5.90 7.82
CA ILE A 9 -52.27 5.78 7.51
C ILE A 9 -52.17 5.42 6.04
N LEU A 10 -52.34 6.42 5.19
CA LEU A 10 -52.11 6.35 3.76
C LEU A 10 -50.73 6.98 3.50
N ILE A 11 -49.83 6.19 2.92
CA ILE A 11 -48.67 6.60 2.13
C ILE A 11 -47.61 7.43 2.88
N GLY A 12 -46.56 6.76 3.34
CA GLY A 12 -45.38 7.44 3.87
C GLY A 12 -44.11 6.60 3.95
N VAL A 13 -44.01 5.47 3.23
CA VAL A 13 -42.84 4.56 3.37
C VAL A 13 -42.05 4.37 2.06
N GLY A 14 -42.56 4.86 0.92
CA GLY A 14 -41.91 4.65 -0.39
C GLY A 14 -40.75 5.59 -0.70
N SER A 15 -40.70 6.78 -0.09
CA SER A 15 -39.71 7.83 -0.46
C SER A 15 -38.39 7.72 0.31
N VAL A 16 -38.42 7.27 1.57
CA VAL A 16 -37.21 7.21 2.41
C VAL A 16 -36.32 6.03 2.01
N VAL A 17 -36.90 4.91 1.59
CA VAL A 17 -36.14 3.73 1.15
C VAL A 17 -35.47 3.99 -0.21
N GLY A 18 -36.14 4.69 -1.14
CA GLY A 18 -35.57 5.05 -2.44
C GLY A 18 -34.35 5.99 -2.33
N ALA A 19 -34.38 6.96 -1.41
CA ALA A 19 -33.26 7.85 -1.17
C ALA A 19 -32.05 7.15 -0.52
N LEU A 20 -32.30 6.22 0.41
CA LEU A 20 -31.23 5.43 1.06
C LEU A 20 -30.54 4.46 0.10
N VAL A 21 -31.30 3.83 -0.80
CA VAL A 21 -30.73 2.92 -1.82
C VAL A 21 -29.93 3.69 -2.86
N LEU A 22 -30.39 4.86 -3.30
CA LEU A 22 -29.61 5.75 -4.17
C LEU A 22 -28.33 6.24 -3.49
N TYR A 23 -28.36 6.54 -2.19
CA TYR A 23 -27.16 6.97 -1.45
C TYR A 23 -26.14 5.82 -1.27
N LEU A 24 -26.61 4.59 -1.06
CA LEU A 24 -25.73 3.41 -0.96
C LEU A 24 -25.09 3.03 -2.30
N ILE A 25 -25.81 3.17 -3.41
CA ILE A 25 -25.26 2.98 -4.76
C ILE A 25 -24.31 4.14 -5.11
N LEU A 26 -24.63 5.38 -4.74
CA LEU A 26 -23.71 6.50 -4.91
C LEU A 26 -22.42 6.27 -4.09
N ALA A 27 -22.49 5.85 -2.84
CA ALA A 27 -21.31 5.57 -2.01
C ALA A 27 -20.43 4.44 -2.55
N TRP A 28 -21.02 3.43 -3.20
CA TRP A 28 -20.27 2.42 -3.95
C TRP A 28 -19.65 2.98 -5.25
N SER A 29 -20.28 3.98 -5.88
CA SER A 29 -19.67 4.73 -7.00
C SER A 29 -18.68 5.82 -6.57
N ILE A 30 -18.70 6.28 -5.31
CA ILE A 30 -17.69 7.19 -4.73
C ILE A 30 -16.48 6.39 -4.23
N SER A 31 -16.64 5.09 -3.98
CA SER A 31 -15.50 4.15 -3.88
C SER A 31 -14.81 3.92 -5.23
N PHE A 32 -15.38 4.51 -6.30
CA PHE A 32 -14.83 4.64 -7.64
C PHE A 32 -14.31 6.06 -7.90
N TRP A 33 -13.72 6.73 -6.89
CA TRP A 33 -13.04 8.02 -7.10
C TRP A 33 -11.60 7.81 -7.61
N PRO A 34 -11.30 8.15 -8.88
CA PRO A 34 -10.05 7.79 -9.53
C PRO A 34 -9.11 8.99 -9.58
N PHE A 35 -8.72 9.52 -8.41
CA PHE A 35 -7.63 10.48 -8.35
C PHE A 35 -6.79 10.22 -7.09
N SER A 36 -5.77 9.37 -7.24
CA SER A 36 -4.48 9.94 -6.86
C SER A 36 -4.38 11.27 -7.63
N SER A 37 -4.20 12.39 -6.94
CA SER A 37 -4.03 13.68 -7.62
C SER A 37 -2.87 13.65 -8.63
N LYS A 38 -2.04 12.61 -8.56
CA LYS A 38 -0.95 12.29 -9.47
C LYS A 38 -1.36 11.17 -10.42
N SER A 39 -1.03 11.33 -11.69
CA SER A 39 -1.16 10.25 -12.67
C SER A 39 -0.24 9.07 -12.30
N LYS A 40 -0.54 7.85 -12.76
CA LYS A 40 0.37 6.70 -12.55
C LYS A 40 1.78 6.97 -13.09
N GLN A 41 1.87 7.72 -14.18
CA GLN A 41 3.15 8.19 -14.71
C GLN A 41 3.88 9.10 -13.70
N GLN A 42 3.21 10.10 -13.13
CA GLN A 42 3.79 10.98 -12.11
C GLN A 42 4.20 10.21 -10.84
N ILE A 43 3.38 9.26 -10.37
CA ILE A 43 3.75 8.41 -9.24
C ILE A 43 5.02 7.64 -9.59
N PHE A 44 5.10 7.05 -10.77
CA PHE A 44 6.24 6.23 -11.18
C PHE A 44 7.54 7.05 -11.38
N THR A 45 7.46 8.22 -12.01
CA THR A 45 8.63 9.07 -12.31
C THR A 45 9.06 9.92 -11.13
N ASP A 46 8.11 10.51 -10.41
CA ASP A 46 8.42 11.60 -9.48
C ASP A 46 8.46 11.12 -8.03
N GLU A 47 7.73 10.07 -7.68
CA GLU A 47 7.64 9.60 -6.29
C GLU A 47 8.35 8.26 -6.12
N PHE A 48 7.90 7.25 -6.85
CA PHE A 48 8.41 5.88 -6.76
C PHE A 48 9.89 5.80 -7.11
N SER A 49 10.31 6.50 -8.17
CA SER A 49 11.72 6.49 -8.60
C SER A 49 12.68 7.22 -7.67
N LYS A 50 12.20 8.05 -6.74
CA LYS A 50 13.05 8.67 -5.70
C LYS A 50 13.43 7.71 -4.59
N ILE A 51 12.75 6.57 -4.48
CA ILE A 51 13.07 5.55 -3.50
C ILE A 51 14.28 4.77 -4.01
N THR A 52 15.39 4.93 -3.29
CA THR A 52 16.64 4.24 -3.55
C THR A 52 17.03 3.42 -2.33
N PHE A 53 17.51 2.22 -2.61
CA PHE A 53 18.18 1.37 -1.63
C PHE A 53 19.64 1.23 -2.03
N ASP A 54 20.52 1.24 -1.04
CA ASP A 54 21.87 0.73 -1.20
C ASP A 54 21.84 -0.82 -1.22
N THR A 55 22.95 -1.47 -0.90
CA THR A 55 22.97 -2.92 -0.70
C THR A 55 22.30 -3.30 0.62
N GLU A 56 21.84 -4.54 0.73
CA GLU A 56 21.26 -5.09 1.96
C GLU A 56 22.23 -4.97 3.14
N VAL A 57 23.53 -5.14 2.89
CA VAL A 57 24.59 -4.98 3.88
C VAL A 57 24.72 -3.52 4.31
N ALA A 58 24.73 -2.58 3.36
CA ALA A 58 24.87 -1.15 3.65
C ALA A 58 23.68 -0.60 4.44
N GLU A 59 22.45 -0.91 4.02
CA GLU A 59 21.22 -0.51 4.71
C GLU A 59 21.16 -1.10 6.13
N THR A 60 21.49 -2.38 6.28
CA THR A 60 21.53 -3.03 7.59
C THR A 60 22.60 -2.42 8.49
N ASN A 61 23.79 -2.14 7.94
CA ASN A 61 24.86 -1.49 8.69
C ASN A 61 24.47 -0.05 9.10
N ALA A 62 23.75 0.69 8.26
CA ALA A 62 23.27 2.02 8.61
C ALA A 62 22.35 2.01 9.84
N ILE A 63 21.58 0.92 10.03
CA ILE A 63 20.77 0.67 11.22
C ILE A 63 21.64 0.22 12.40
N PHE A 64 22.37 -0.89 12.25
CA PHE A 64 23.02 -1.56 13.39
C PHE A 64 24.32 -0.90 13.86
N ASN A 65 24.98 -0.08 13.03
CA ASN A 65 26.19 0.65 13.44
C ASN A 65 25.89 1.88 14.32
N LYS A 66 24.61 2.19 14.59
CA LYS A 66 24.26 3.21 15.58
C LYS A 66 24.68 2.74 16.96
N THR A 67 25.60 3.49 17.59
CA THR A 67 26.18 3.17 18.90
C THR A 67 25.13 3.14 20.00
N LEU A 68 24.15 4.05 19.94
CA LEU A 68 23.07 4.11 20.92
C LEU A 68 21.85 3.30 20.43
N PRO A 69 21.31 2.40 21.27
CA PRO A 69 20.07 1.67 21.01
C PRO A 69 18.89 2.55 20.56
N ALA A 70 18.73 3.72 21.16
CA ALA A 70 17.65 4.66 20.81
C ALA A 70 17.82 5.22 19.39
N ASP A 71 19.04 5.57 18.99
CA ASP A 71 19.35 6.09 17.65
C ASP A 71 19.13 5.02 16.58
N ARG A 72 19.45 3.76 16.89
CA ARG A 72 19.15 2.61 16.03
C ARG A 72 17.67 2.50 15.75
N ILE A 73 16.86 2.50 16.81
CA ILE A 73 15.40 2.36 16.70
C ILE A 73 14.80 3.55 15.95
N LYS A 74 15.26 4.76 16.26
CA LYS A 74 14.80 5.97 15.58
C LYS A 74 15.12 5.92 14.09
N TYR A 75 16.36 5.61 13.72
CA TYR A 75 16.77 5.49 12.33
C TYR A 75 15.98 4.39 11.60
N PHE A 76 15.80 3.24 12.23
CA PHE A 76 15.00 2.14 11.67
C PHE A 76 13.56 2.58 11.38
N LYS A 77 12.87 3.17 12.36
CA LYS A 77 11.46 3.57 12.24
C LYS A 77 11.27 4.75 11.28
N GLU A 78 12.07 5.80 11.43
CA GLU A 78 11.86 7.08 10.73
C GLU A 78 12.56 7.14 9.37
N ASP A 79 13.80 6.68 9.26
CA ASP A 79 14.59 6.81 8.03
C ASP A 79 14.44 5.61 7.10
N PHE A 80 14.49 4.40 7.65
CA PHE A 80 14.38 3.19 6.83
C PHE A 80 12.91 2.83 6.55
N MET A 81 12.11 2.58 7.59
CA MET A 81 10.73 2.15 7.43
C MET A 81 9.84 3.26 6.88
N ALA A 82 9.76 4.42 7.53
CA ALA A 82 8.81 5.46 7.11
C ALA A 82 9.17 6.12 5.78
N LYS A 83 10.44 6.48 5.54
CA LYS A 83 10.84 7.21 4.32
C LYS A 83 11.10 6.32 3.11
N LYS A 84 11.50 5.05 3.30
CA LYS A 84 11.78 4.14 2.17
C LYS A 84 10.71 3.06 2.03
N VAL A 85 10.62 2.13 2.98
CA VAL A 85 9.84 0.89 2.82
C VAL A 85 8.33 1.15 2.76
N ASN A 86 7.79 1.92 3.72
CA ASN A 86 6.36 2.24 3.76
C ASN A 86 5.93 3.11 2.57
N LYS A 87 6.76 4.08 2.18
CA LYS A 87 6.52 4.90 0.99
C LYS A 87 6.54 4.08 -0.29
N LEU A 88 7.43 3.10 -0.38
CA LEU A 88 7.47 2.17 -1.51
C LEU A 88 6.16 1.41 -1.61
N VAL A 89 5.67 0.84 -0.50
CA VAL A 89 4.42 0.08 -0.50
C VAL A 89 3.23 0.99 -0.84
N GLU A 90 3.16 2.18 -0.24
CA GLU A 90 2.10 3.16 -0.50
C GLU A 90 1.99 3.52 -1.99
N TRP A 91 3.11 3.82 -2.64
CA TRP A 91 3.13 4.16 -4.06
C TRP A 91 2.91 2.94 -4.95
N ALA A 92 3.46 1.78 -4.59
CA ALA A 92 3.24 0.55 -5.33
C ALA A 92 1.76 0.14 -5.34
N ASP A 93 1.06 0.30 -4.21
CA ASP A 93 -0.38 0.07 -4.10
C ASP A 93 -1.19 0.96 -5.03
N GLN A 94 -0.83 2.24 -5.14
CA GLN A 94 -1.48 3.14 -6.09
C GLN A 94 -1.22 2.78 -7.56
N LEU A 95 -0.08 2.12 -7.86
CA LEU A 95 0.22 1.69 -9.23
C LEU A 95 -0.55 0.42 -9.63
N ILE A 96 -0.78 -0.50 -8.69
CA ILE A 96 -1.52 -1.74 -8.97
C ILE A 96 -3.05 -1.58 -9.02
N GLU A 97 -3.58 -0.41 -8.69
CA GLU A 97 -5.02 -0.14 -8.76
C GLU A 97 -5.40 0.76 -9.95
N PRO A 98 -6.49 0.48 -10.69
CA PRO A 98 -7.28 -0.76 -10.66
C PRO A 98 -6.47 -1.94 -11.22
N LYS A 99 -6.86 -3.16 -10.82
CA LYS A 99 -6.22 -4.40 -11.26
C LYS A 99 -6.41 -4.62 -12.76
N ILE A 100 -5.37 -5.10 -13.43
CA ILE A 100 -5.47 -5.60 -14.81
C ILE A 100 -5.78 -7.08 -14.76
N THR A 101 -7.00 -7.46 -15.14
CA THR A 101 -7.48 -8.85 -15.04
C THR A 101 -7.42 -9.61 -16.36
N GLU A 102 -7.26 -8.92 -17.49
CA GLU A 102 -7.38 -9.49 -18.84
C GLU A 102 -6.42 -8.79 -19.83
N GLY A 103 -6.13 -9.47 -20.96
CA GLY A 103 -5.29 -8.97 -22.05
C GLY A 103 -3.79 -9.20 -21.87
N ASP A 104 -3.00 -8.79 -22.88
CA ASP A 104 -1.57 -9.11 -23.01
C ASP A 104 -0.70 -8.57 -21.86
N LYS A 105 -1.19 -7.56 -21.13
CA LYS A 105 -0.47 -6.93 -20.01
C LYS A 105 -0.70 -7.63 -18.67
N LYS A 106 -1.65 -8.57 -18.60
CA LYS A 106 -1.99 -9.29 -17.37
C LYS A 106 -0.79 -10.04 -16.80
N ALA A 107 0.01 -10.69 -17.63
CA ALA A 107 1.18 -11.45 -17.16
C ALA A 107 2.19 -10.56 -16.42
N SER A 108 2.55 -9.40 -17.00
CA SER A 108 3.42 -8.44 -16.32
C SER A 108 2.76 -7.86 -15.08
N PHE A 109 1.45 -7.60 -15.11
CA PHE A 109 0.72 -7.13 -13.93
C PHE A 109 0.74 -8.16 -12.79
N ASP A 110 0.50 -9.44 -13.07
CA ASP A 110 0.53 -10.52 -12.08
C ASP A 110 1.93 -10.66 -11.46
N LEU A 111 2.99 -10.58 -12.27
CA LEU A 111 4.37 -10.61 -11.77
C LEU A 111 4.71 -9.40 -10.90
N ALA A 112 4.22 -8.20 -11.25
CA ALA A 112 4.32 -7.03 -10.40
C ALA A 112 3.57 -7.26 -9.08
N PHE A 113 2.35 -7.78 -9.14
CA PHE A 113 1.54 -8.06 -7.96
C PHE A 113 2.22 -9.09 -7.02
N GLU A 114 2.80 -10.15 -7.56
CA GLU A 114 3.57 -11.14 -6.79
C GLU A 114 4.79 -10.51 -6.11
N SER A 115 5.56 -9.70 -6.86
CA SER A 115 6.73 -9.00 -6.32
C SER A 115 6.34 -8.07 -5.16
N LEU A 116 5.25 -7.30 -5.33
CA LEU A 116 4.71 -6.45 -4.26
C LEU A 116 4.24 -7.27 -3.05
N GLY A 117 3.65 -8.44 -3.28
CA GLY A 117 3.28 -9.37 -2.21
C GLY A 117 4.48 -9.76 -1.33
N LYS A 118 5.61 -10.13 -1.95
CA LYS A 118 6.86 -10.47 -1.22
C LYS A 118 7.41 -9.27 -0.45
N ILE A 119 7.35 -8.08 -1.04
CA ILE A 119 7.76 -6.83 -0.39
C ILE A 119 6.90 -6.58 0.86
N LYS A 120 5.57 -6.67 0.74
CA LYS A 120 4.64 -6.45 1.85
C LYS A 120 4.85 -7.43 3.00
N VAL A 121 5.03 -8.72 2.70
CA VAL A 121 5.33 -9.72 3.72
C VAL A 121 6.57 -9.35 4.52
N ASN A 122 7.64 -8.90 3.86
CA ASN A 122 8.88 -8.52 4.55
C ASN A 122 8.78 -7.17 5.25
N GLN A 123 8.02 -6.22 4.69
CA GLN A 123 7.67 -4.96 5.34
C GLN A 123 6.90 -5.20 6.65
N GLU A 124 5.97 -6.15 6.67
CA GLU A 124 5.26 -6.55 7.88
C GLU A 124 6.15 -7.25 8.90
N LEU A 125 7.08 -8.13 8.47
CA LEU A 125 8.05 -8.75 9.37
C LEU A 125 8.92 -7.70 10.05
N LEU A 126 9.47 -6.76 9.26
CA LEU A 126 10.25 -5.64 9.76
C LEU A 126 9.45 -4.76 10.74
N ALA A 127 8.17 -4.52 10.46
CA ALA A 127 7.30 -3.73 11.33
C ALA A 127 6.92 -4.44 12.65
N LYS A 128 6.96 -5.78 12.68
CA LYS A 128 6.64 -6.59 13.87
C LYS A 128 7.80 -6.68 14.87
N HIS A 129 9.02 -6.39 14.44
CA HIS A 129 10.19 -6.40 15.32
C HIS A 129 10.05 -5.32 16.39
N ASP A 130 9.99 -5.76 17.65
CA ASP A 130 9.95 -4.84 18.77
C ASP A 130 11.31 -4.17 19.01
N GLU A 131 11.32 -3.20 19.93
CA GLU A 131 12.56 -2.49 20.26
C GLU A 131 13.62 -3.41 20.84
N SER A 132 13.25 -4.43 21.62
CA SER A 132 14.21 -5.37 22.21
C SER A 132 14.91 -6.19 21.13
N PHE A 133 14.16 -6.62 20.13
CA PHE A 133 14.66 -7.35 18.97
C PHE A 133 15.68 -6.52 18.19
N LEU A 134 15.37 -5.25 17.90
CA LEU A 134 16.25 -4.36 17.15
C LEU A 134 17.52 -3.99 17.93
N LYS A 135 17.49 -3.99 19.28
CA LYS A 135 18.66 -3.72 20.13
C LYS A 135 19.69 -4.86 20.14
N ALA A 136 19.28 -6.08 19.85
CA ALA A 136 20.17 -7.23 19.89
C ALA A 136 20.90 -7.42 18.56
N ASP A 137 22.23 -7.31 18.57
CA ASP A 137 23.06 -7.45 17.35
C ASP A 137 22.99 -8.86 16.75
N THR A 138 22.64 -9.88 17.54
CA THR A 138 22.40 -11.25 17.05
C THR A 138 21.27 -11.32 16.01
N ASN A 139 20.36 -10.35 16.01
CA ASN A 139 19.23 -10.30 15.11
C ASN A 139 19.53 -9.59 13.78
N LYS A 140 20.74 -9.04 13.62
CA LYS A 140 21.17 -8.32 12.42
C LYS A 140 20.96 -9.13 11.14
N THR A 141 21.29 -10.42 11.16
CA THR A 141 21.13 -11.30 9.98
C THR A 141 19.67 -11.49 9.59
N ALA A 142 18.75 -11.58 10.56
CA ALA A 142 17.33 -11.69 10.28
C ALA A 142 16.81 -10.42 9.56
N VAL A 143 17.12 -9.25 10.13
CA VAL A 143 16.77 -7.96 9.53
C VAL A 143 17.41 -7.80 8.13
N GLN A 144 18.66 -8.20 7.96
CA GLN A 144 19.34 -8.14 6.67
C GLN A 144 18.64 -8.99 5.60
N ASN A 145 18.20 -10.19 5.95
CA ASN A 145 17.50 -11.07 5.01
C ASN A 145 16.14 -10.49 4.57
N GLU A 146 15.40 -9.88 5.50
CA GLU A 146 14.12 -9.23 5.20
C GLU A 146 14.33 -8.01 4.30
N ILE A 147 15.34 -7.18 4.60
CA ILE A 147 15.74 -6.04 3.76
C ILE A 147 16.17 -6.51 2.37
N LYS A 148 16.95 -7.60 2.30
CA LYS A 148 17.42 -8.18 1.04
C LYS A 148 16.26 -8.52 0.10
N ILE A 149 15.21 -9.17 0.61
CA ILE A 149 14.05 -9.52 -0.23
C ILE A 149 13.37 -8.27 -0.78
N ILE A 150 13.22 -7.22 0.03
CA ILE A 150 12.65 -5.94 -0.44
C ILE A 150 13.51 -5.35 -1.56
N ILE A 151 14.83 -5.33 -1.39
CA ILE A 151 15.77 -4.79 -2.38
C ILE A 151 15.78 -5.60 -3.68
N GLU A 152 15.68 -6.93 -3.60
CA GLU A 152 15.67 -7.82 -4.78
C GLU A 152 14.34 -7.78 -5.55
N GLU A 153 13.22 -7.66 -4.85
CA GLU A 153 11.88 -7.64 -5.46
C GLU A 153 11.47 -6.25 -5.98
N TYR A 154 12.00 -5.16 -5.39
CA TYR A 154 11.73 -3.79 -5.85
C TYR A 154 12.02 -3.55 -7.35
N PRO A 155 13.19 -3.88 -7.90
CA PRO A 155 13.45 -3.68 -9.33
C PRO A 155 12.58 -4.57 -10.22
N LYS A 156 12.20 -5.77 -9.74
CA LYS A 156 11.28 -6.67 -10.46
C LYS A 156 9.90 -6.03 -10.54
N PHE A 157 9.35 -5.57 -9.41
CA PHE A 157 8.11 -4.82 -9.36
C PHE A 157 8.17 -3.62 -10.31
N LYS A 158 9.21 -2.79 -10.19
CA LYS A 158 9.37 -1.55 -10.99
C LYS A 158 9.36 -1.84 -12.49
N THR A 159 10.04 -2.89 -12.91
CA THR A 159 10.12 -3.28 -14.33
C THR A 159 8.77 -3.80 -14.83
N GLN A 160 8.15 -4.70 -14.08
CA GLN A 160 6.92 -5.35 -14.50
C GLN A 160 5.73 -4.38 -14.50
N ILE A 161 5.64 -3.49 -13.49
CA ILE A 161 4.57 -2.50 -13.44
C ILE A 161 4.72 -1.42 -14.52
N LYS A 162 5.97 -1.07 -14.88
CA LYS A 162 6.25 -0.20 -16.03
C LYS A 162 5.69 -0.79 -17.31
N THR A 163 6.00 -2.05 -17.58
CA THR A 163 5.49 -2.77 -18.77
C THR A 163 3.97 -2.93 -18.72
N ALA A 164 3.41 -3.33 -17.58
CA ALA A 164 1.97 -3.56 -17.45
C ALA A 164 1.12 -2.30 -17.66
N LEU A 165 1.69 -1.12 -17.41
CA LEU A 165 0.99 0.16 -17.48
C LEU A 165 1.49 1.07 -18.62
N ASP A 166 2.40 0.59 -19.48
CA ASP A 166 3.10 1.37 -20.52
C ASP A 166 3.71 2.69 -20.00
N LEU A 167 4.31 2.65 -18.81
CA LEU A 167 4.90 3.84 -18.20
C LEU A 167 6.24 4.18 -18.86
N LYS A 168 6.55 5.47 -18.95
CA LYS A 168 7.81 5.96 -19.53
C LYS A 168 8.92 6.05 -18.49
#